data_AF-A0A949QD14-F1
#
_entry.id   AF-A0A949QD14-F1
#
_cell.length_a   1.000
_cell.length_b   1.000
_cell.length_c   1.000
_cell.angle_alpha   90.00
_cell.angle_beta   90.00
_cell.angle_gamma   90.00
#
_symmetry.space_group_name_H-M   'P 1'
#
loop_
_entity.id
_entity.type
_entity.pdbx_description
1 polymer ?
#
loop_
_entity_poly.entity_id
_entity_poly.type
_entity_poly.pdbx_seq_one_letter_code
_entity_poly.pdbx_strand_id
1 'polypeptide(L)'
;MTYLSSRGETGKRLHVLLEARGKIEDAQLELEFRRICANQCDWYYKAMDFQKMKFEPVFVPKASNSTGLQIADLLARPLALQYLRPTQSNKTYEILKSKELNRKVFP
;
A
#
# COMPACT_ATOMS: atom_id res chain seq x y z
N MET A 1 -0.17 -7.21 14.42
CA MET A 1 -0.34 -8.65 14.16
C MET A 1 -1.67 -9.24 14.59
N THR A 2 -2.39 -8.64 15.54
CA THR A 2 -3.59 -9.24 16.16
C THR A 2 -4.72 -9.58 15.18
N TYR A 3 -4.93 -8.76 14.14
CA TYR A 3 -5.98 -8.98 13.14
C TYR A 3 -5.72 -10.20 12.24
N LEU A 4 -4.51 -10.36 11.70
CA LEU A 4 -4.20 -11.51 10.84
C LEU A 4 -4.13 -12.80 11.66
N SER A 5 -3.58 -12.75 12.87
CA SER A 5 -3.59 -13.89 13.78
C SER A 5 -5.00 -14.30 14.19
N SER A 6 -5.92 -13.36 14.44
CA SER A 6 -7.32 -13.71 14.77
C SER A 6 -8.10 -14.29 13.59
N ARG A 7 -7.62 -14.08 12.36
CA ARG A 7 -8.15 -14.69 11.14
C ARG A 7 -7.54 -16.06 10.82
N GLY A 8 -6.64 -16.58 11.66
CA GLY A 8 -5.98 -17.87 11.42
C GLY A 8 -4.89 -17.81 10.33
N GLU A 9 -4.37 -16.62 10.03
CA GLU A 9 -3.34 -16.45 9.01
C GLU A 9 -1.91 -16.70 9.55
N THR A 10 -1.76 -17.00 10.84
CA THR A 10 -0.47 -17.21 11.50
C THR A 10 0.40 -18.25 10.75
N GLY A 11 1.68 -17.93 10.56
CA GLY A 11 2.65 -18.79 9.89
C GLY A 11 2.55 -18.83 8.36
N LYS A 12 1.52 -18.20 7.76
CA LYS A 12 1.41 -18.10 6.30
C LYS A 12 2.42 -17.09 5.74
N ARG A 13 2.65 -17.23 4.43
CA ARG A 13 3.51 -16.31 3.67
C ARG A 13 2.75 -15.01 3.42
N LEU A 14 3.36 -13.90 3.81
CA LEU A 14 2.85 -12.56 3.55
C LEU A 14 3.80 -11.85 2.59
N HIS A 15 3.35 -11.62 1.36
CA HIS A 15 4.11 -10.83 0.40
C HIS A 15 4.00 -9.34 0.73
N VAL A 16 5.15 -8.69 0.85
CA VAL A 16 5.26 -7.24 1.04
C VAL A 16 5.85 -6.66 -0.23
N LEU A 17 5.03 -5.94 -0.99
CA LEU A 17 5.46 -5.30 -2.23
C LEU A 17 6.20 -4.01 -1.91
N LEU A 18 7.46 -3.93 -2.35
CA LEU A 18 8.33 -2.77 -2.18
C LEU A 18 8.64 -2.19 -3.57
N GLU A 19 8.63 -0.86 -3.69
CA GLU A 19 9.07 -0.20 -4.94
C GLU A 19 10.59 -0.32 -5.09
N ALA A 20 11.04 -0.90 -6.20
CA ALA A 20 12.45 -1.04 -6.52
C ALA A 20 13.07 0.31 -6.93
N ARG A 21 14.25 0.63 -6.40
CA ARG A 21 14.99 1.88 -6.70
C ARG A 21 16.38 1.65 -7.30
N GLY A 22 16.91 0.44 -7.15
CA GLY A 22 18.15 0.02 -7.78
C GLY A 22 18.81 -1.11 -7.00
N LYS A 23 19.61 -1.95 -7.67
CA LYS A 23 20.15 -3.20 -7.08
C LYS A 23 20.81 -3.02 -5.70
N ILE A 24 21.57 -1.93 -5.51
CA ILE A 24 22.27 -1.68 -4.24
C ILE A 24 21.27 -1.28 -3.15
N GLU A 25 20.38 -0.33 -3.45
CA GLU A 25 19.36 0.17 -2.52
C GLU A 25 18.36 -0.94 -2.14
N ASP A 26 17.94 -1.74 -3.12
CA ASP A 26 17.04 -2.87 -2.93
C ASP A 26 17.69 -3.93 -2.01
N ALA A 27 18.96 -4.26 -2.23
CA ALA A 27 19.70 -5.20 -1.38
C ALA A 27 19.88 -4.70 0.06
N GLN A 28 20.18 -3.41 0.24
CA GLN A 28 20.28 -2.79 1.56
C GLN A 28 18.93 -2.81 2.27
N LEU A 29 17.85 -2.47 1.57
CA LEU A 29 16.50 -2.47 2.12
C LEU A 29 16.07 -3.90 2.49
N GLU A 30 16.37 -4.89 1.64
CA GLU A 30 16.05 -6.29 1.93
C GLU A 30 16.75 -6.79 3.21
N LEU A 31 18.03 -6.45 3.39
CA LEU A 31 18.79 -6.82 4.58
C LEU A 31 18.15 -6.25 5.85
N GLU A 32 17.84 -4.96 5.86
CA GLU A 32 17.20 -4.31 7.00
C GLU A 32 15.79 -4.85 7.25
N PHE A 33 15.03 -5.12 6.18
CA PHE A 33 13.72 -5.74 6.29
C PHE A 33 13.79 -7.13 6.94
N ARG A 34 14.79 -7.94 6.57
CA ARG A 34 15.01 -9.26 7.18
C ARG A 34 15.43 -9.16 8.64
N ARG A 35 16.24 -8.16 9.02
CA ARG A 35 16.60 -7.87 10.43
C ARG A 35 15.37 -7.52 11.26
N ILE A 36 14.49 -6.68 10.73
CA ILE A 36 13.20 -6.34 11.34
C ILE A 36 12.35 -7.61 11.54
N CYS A 37 12.21 -8.44 10.51
CA CYS A 37 11.42 -9.66 10.57
C CYS A 37 12.00 -10.71 11.54
N ALA A 38 13.31 -10.69 11.76
CA ALA A 38 14.00 -11.52 12.73
C ALA A 38 13.90 -10.99 14.18
N ASN A 39 13.14 -9.91 14.41
CA ASN A 39 13.05 -9.21 15.71
C ASN A 39 14.43 -8.73 16.22
N GLN A 40 15.38 -8.40 15.33
CA GLN A 40 16.73 -7.95 15.70
C GLN A 40 16.84 -6.42 15.89
N CYS A 41 15.71 -5.70 15.83
CA CYS A 41 15.64 -4.26 16.09
C CYS A 41 14.99 -4.01 17.44
N ASP A 42 15.58 -3.12 18.25
CA ASP A 42 14.99 -2.68 19.51
C ASP A 42 13.85 -1.68 19.26
N TRP A 43 12.62 -2.17 19.39
CA TRP A 43 11.42 -1.32 19.27
C TRP A 43 11.07 -0.74 20.64
N TYR A 44 11.42 0.53 20.86
CA TYR A 44 11.29 1.24 22.14
C TYR A 44 9.84 1.28 22.70
N TYR A 45 8.82 1.01 21.87
CA TYR A 45 7.40 1.28 22.20
C TYR A 45 6.48 0.06 22.16
N LYS A 46 6.95 -1.10 21.68
CA LYS A 46 6.24 -2.40 21.72
C LYS A 46 7.12 -3.48 21.10
N ALA A 47 7.38 -4.56 21.83
CA ALA A 47 7.94 -5.78 21.26
C ALA A 47 6.88 -6.44 20.37
N MET A 48 6.92 -6.12 19.06
CA MET A 48 6.11 -6.80 18.08
C MET A 48 6.85 -8.03 17.60
N ASP A 49 6.23 -9.20 17.74
CA ASP A 49 6.80 -10.45 17.24
C ASP A 49 6.46 -10.64 15.76
N PHE A 50 7.42 -10.32 14.90
CA PHE A 50 7.33 -10.50 13.45
C PHE A 50 7.50 -11.96 13.02
N GLN A 51 8.00 -12.85 13.89
CA GLN A 51 8.19 -14.27 13.55
C GLN A 51 6.86 -15.05 13.47
N LYS A 52 5.74 -14.43 13.90
CA LYS A 52 4.40 -15.01 13.75
C LYS A 52 3.94 -15.18 12.29
N MET A 53 4.64 -14.57 11.33
CA MET A 53 4.37 -14.70 9.89
C MET A 53 5.67 -14.88 9.10
N LYS A 54 5.55 -15.41 7.89
CA LYS A 54 6.65 -15.49 6.94
C LYS A 54 6.59 -14.33 5.97
N PHE A 55 7.20 -13.21 6.34
CA PHE A 55 7.27 -12.03 5.49
C PHE A 55 8.23 -12.27 4.32
N GLU A 56 7.76 -12.01 3.11
CA GLU A 56 8.54 -12.14 1.88
C GLU A 56 8.56 -10.78 1.16
N PRO A 57 9.70 -10.06 1.15
CA PRO A 57 9.80 -8.82 0.40
C PRO A 57 9.84 -9.12 -1.10
N VAL A 58 9.05 -8.38 -1.88
CA VAL A 58 9.02 -8.48 -3.34
C VAL A 58 9.26 -7.09 -3.91
N PHE A 59 10.41 -6.91 -4.56
CA PHE A 59 10.77 -5.65 -5.21
C PHE A 59 10.11 -5.57 -6.58
N VAL A 60 9.32 -4.52 -6.78
CA VAL A 60 8.52 -4.29 -7.98
C VAL A 60 9.08 -3.08 -8.71
N PRO A 61 9.40 -3.18 -10.02
CA PRO A 61 9.85 -2.04 -10.81
C PRO A 61 8.84 -0.90 -10.75
N LYS A 62 9.32 0.34 -10.60
CA LYS A 62 8.47 1.55 -10.58
C LYS A 62 7.51 1.64 -11.77
N ALA A 63 7.94 1.18 -12.95
CA ALA A 63 7.10 1.12 -14.14
C ALA A 63 5.82 0.29 -13.94
N SER A 64 5.86 -0.75 -13.09
CA SER A 64 4.69 -1.60 -12.79
C SER A 64 3.63 -0.86 -11.97
N ASN A 65 4.02 0.16 -11.20
CA ASN A 65 3.11 1.04 -10.46
C ASN A 65 2.68 2.28 -11.26
N SER A 66 3.25 2.49 -12.46
CA SER A 66 2.98 3.66 -13.29
C SER A 66 1.49 3.76 -13.64
N THR A 67 0.85 2.65 -14.01
CA THR A 67 -0.58 2.65 -14.35
C THR A 67 -1.45 2.97 -13.15
N GLY A 68 -1.16 2.42 -11.96
CA GLY A 68 -1.91 2.72 -10.74
C GLY A 68 -1.77 4.17 -10.31
N LEU A 69 -0.55 4.72 -10.38
CA LEU A 69 -0.28 6.12 -10.08
C LEU A 69 -0.96 7.05 -11.08
N GLN A 70 -0.89 6.74 -12.38
CA GLN A 70 -1.57 7.50 -13.43
C GLN A 70 -3.09 7.49 -13.25
N ILE A 71 -3.68 6.35 -12.89
CA ILE A 71 -5.11 6.26 -12.58
C ILE A 71 -5.44 7.12 -11.36
N ALA A 72 -4.62 7.07 -10.30
CA ALA A 72 -4.81 7.89 -9.11
C ALA A 72 -4.78 9.39 -9.45
N ASP A 73 -3.81 9.82 -10.25
CA ASP A 73 -3.66 11.22 -10.68
C ASP A 73 -4.86 11.68 -11.53
N LEU A 74 -5.33 10.83 -12.46
CA LEU A 74 -6.50 11.11 -13.29
C LEU A 74 -7.80 11.23 -12.47
N LEU A 75 -7.95 10.43 -11.41
CA LEU A 75 -9.15 10.40 -10.58
C LEU A 75 -9.13 11.45 -9.46
N ALA A 76 -7.96 11.78 -8.92
CA ALA A 76 -7.83 12.63 -7.74
C ALA A 76 -8.44 14.02 -7.95
N ARG A 77 -8.09 14.70 -9.05
CA ARG A 77 -8.54 16.08 -9.30
C ARG A 77 -10.06 16.19 -9.54
N PRO A 78 -10.70 15.36 -10.39
CA PRO A 78 -12.15 15.40 -10.56
C PRO A 78 -12.92 15.12 -9.27
N LEU A 79 -12.46 14.14 -8.47
CA LEU A 79 -13.08 13.81 -7.18
C LEU A 79 -12.92 14.96 -6.17
N ALA A 80 -11.72 15.54 -6.07
CA ALA A 80 -11.44 16.65 -5.19
C ALA A 80 -12.25 17.91 -5.54
N LEU A 81 -12.36 18.24 -6.84
CA LEU A 81 -13.17 19.36 -7.30
C LEU A 81 -14.66 19.17 -6.97
N GLN A 82 -15.19 17.95 -7.18
CA GLN A 82 -16.58 17.65 -6.80
C GLN A 82 -16.82 17.84 -5.30
N TYR A 83 -15.87 17.44 -4.47
CA TYR A 83 -15.97 17.58 -3.02
C TYR A 83 -15.87 19.04 -2.56
N LEU A 84 -14.86 19.78 -3.06
CA LEU A 84 -14.57 21.14 -2.64
C LEU A 84 -15.50 22.19 -3.26
N ARG A 85 -16.04 21.92 -4.45
CA ARG A 85 -16.85 22.86 -5.23
C ARG A 85 -18.04 22.16 -5.87
N PRO A 86 -19.01 21.68 -5.07
CA PRO A 86 -20.10 20.82 -5.56
C PRO A 86 -21.05 21.51 -6.55
N THR A 87 -21.10 22.84 -6.56
CA THR A 87 -21.93 23.63 -7.50
C THR A 87 -21.23 23.93 -8.83
N GLN A 88 -19.92 23.69 -8.91
CA GLN A 88 -19.16 23.91 -10.14
C GLN A 88 -19.34 22.71 -11.08
N SER A 89 -19.76 22.96 -12.32
CA SER A 89 -19.88 21.92 -13.35
C SER A 89 -18.57 21.15 -13.54
N ASN A 90 -18.63 19.82 -13.42
CA ASN A 90 -17.48 18.92 -13.52
C ASN A 90 -17.79 17.75 -14.47
N LYS A 91 -17.64 17.98 -15.78
CA LYS A 91 -17.92 16.97 -16.81
C LYS A 91 -17.11 15.68 -16.62
N THR A 92 -15.87 15.80 -16.15
CA THR A 92 -15.00 14.65 -15.89
C THR A 92 -15.56 13.79 -14.76
N TYR A 93 -16.04 14.40 -13.67
CA TYR A 93 -16.70 13.67 -12.59
C TYR A 93 -17.97 12.95 -13.06
N GLU A 94 -18.79 13.57 -13.91
CA GLU A 94 -19.99 12.93 -14.46
C GLU A 94 -19.64 11.66 -15.27
N ILE A 95 -18.58 11.71 -16.09
CA ILE A 95 -18.08 10.53 -16.81
C ILE A 95 -17.53 9.47 -15.86
N LEU A 96 -16.88 9.86 -14.77
CA LEU A 96 -16.37 8.91 -13.77
C LEU A 96 -17.51 8.24 -12.99
N LYS A 97 -18.58 8.99 -12.69
CA LYS A 97 -19.77 8.48 -12.03
C LYS A 97 -20.46 7.39 -12.85
N SER A 98 -20.43 7.48 -14.18
CA SER A 98 -20.99 6.46 -15.07
C SER A 98 -20.14 5.19 -15.21
N LYS A 99 -18.95 5.12 -14.57
CA LYS A 99 -18.02 3.99 -14.65
C LYS A 99 -18.08 3.04 -13.44
N GLU A 100 -19.07 3.19 -12.56
CA GLU A 100 -19.32 2.31 -11.40
C GLU A 100 -18.08 2.05 -10.53
N LEU A 101 -17.37 3.12 -10.14
CA LEU A 101 -16.23 2.99 -9.22
C LEU A 101 -16.73 2.54 -7.83
N ASN A 102 -16.22 1.40 -7.35
CA ASN A 102 -16.48 0.92 -5.99
C ASN A 102 -15.97 1.95 -4.96
N ARG A 103 -16.89 2.64 -4.29
CA ARG A 103 -16.56 3.67 -3.30
C ARG A 103 -16.61 3.08 -1.89
N LYS A 104 -15.44 3.05 -1.24
CA LYS A 104 -15.34 2.75 0.20
C LYS A 104 -15.26 4.06 0.98
N VAL A 105 -16.23 4.33 1.84
CA VAL A 105 -16.23 5.47 2.75
C VAL A 105 -15.73 4.99 4.11
N PHE A 106 -14.73 5.68 4.65
CA PHE A 106 -14.23 5.42 6.00
C PHE A 106 -14.89 6.42 6.98
N PRO A 107 -15.23 6.00 8.22
CA PRO A 107 -15.70 6.91 9.26
C PRO A 107 -14.62 7.92 9.67
#